data_AF-A0A7C1C5A9-F1
#
_entry.id   AF-A0A7C1C5A9-F1
#
_cell.length_a   1.000
_cell.length_b   1.000
_cell.length_c   1.000
_cell.angle_alpha   90.00
_cell.angle_beta   90.00
_cell.angle_gamma   90.00
#
_symmetry.space_group_name_H-M   'P 1'
#
loop_
_entity.id
_entity.type
_entity.pdbx_description
1 polymer ?
#
loop_
_entity_poly.entity_id
_entity_poly.type
_entity_poly.pdbx_seq_one_letter_code
_entity_poly.pdbx_strand_id
1 'polypeptide(L)' 'MKKKGKNKVTLNGSQKRYLRSLGHHLEQMVIIGREGLSETLVQSTGDVLKARELIKV' A
#
# COMPACT_ATOMS: atom_id res chain seq x y z
N MET A 1 -29.97 -4.97 -12.89
CA MET A 1 -28.65 -4.35 -13.13
C MET A 1 -27.68 -4.84 -12.05
N LYS A 2 -26.78 -5.78 -12.37
CA LYS A 2 -25.84 -6.36 -11.38
C LYS A 2 -24.66 -5.39 -11.21
N LYS A 3 -24.52 -4.79 -10.03
CA LYS A 3 -23.32 -4.03 -9.64
C LYS A 3 -22.11 -4.97 -9.76
N LYS A 4 -21.23 -4.74 -10.74
CA LYS A 4 -19.92 -5.43 -10.82
C LYS A 4 -19.13 -5.03 -9.57
N GLY A 5 -19.23 -5.86 -8.53
CA GLY A 5 -18.46 -5.70 -7.30
C GLY A 5 -16.99 -5.63 -7.62
N LYS A 6 -16.30 -4.66 -7.02
CA LYS A 6 -14.85 -4.44 -7.14
C LYS A 6 -14.13 -5.79 -7.05
N ASN A 7 -13.35 -6.16 -8.06
CA ASN A 7 -12.50 -7.35 -8.00
C ASN A 7 -11.56 -7.18 -6.80
N LYS A 8 -11.77 -7.97 -5.74
CA LYS A 8 -10.86 -8.01 -4.59
C LYS A 8 -9.57 -8.69 -5.08
N VAL A 9 -8.58 -7.88 -5.48
CA VAL A 9 -7.26 -8.38 -5.88
C VAL A 9 -6.58 -8.94 -4.63
N THR A 10 -6.71 -10.25 -4.45
CA THR A 10 -6.04 -10.97 -3.36
C THR A 10 -4.74 -11.52 -3.95
N LEU A 11 -3.60 -10.99 -3.49
CA LEU A 11 -2.30 -11.43 -3.96
C LEU A 11 -2.00 -12.86 -3.47
N ASN A 12 -1.56 -13.72 -4.38
CA ASN A 12 -1.10 -15.07 -4.05
C ASN A 12 0.31 -15.04 -3.40
N GLY A 13 0.79 -16.21 -2.95
CA GLY A 13 2.08 -16.30 -2.24
C GLY A 13 3.29 -15.88 -3.08
N SER A 14 3.33 -16.26 -4.35
CA SER A 14 4.44 -15.91 -5.25
C SER A 14 4.46 -14.42 -5.59
N GLN A 15 3.29 -13.83 -5.86
CA GLN A 15 3.13 -12.39 -6.08
C GLN A 15 3.58 -11.57 -4.87
N LYS A 16 3.18 -11.97 -3.66
CA LYS A 16 3.64 -11.31 -2.42
C LYS A 16 5.16 -11.41 -2.25
N ARG A 17 5.76 -12.56 -2.53
CA ARG A 17 7.22 -12.74 -2.44
C ARG A 17 7.95 -11.81 -3.41
N TYR A 18 7.49 -11.73 -4.65
CA TYR A 18 8.03 -10.86 -5.67
C TYR A 18 7.92 -9.37 -5.28
N LEU A 19 6.74 -8.92 -4.86
CA LEU A 19 6.54 -7.53 -4.42
C LEU A 19 7.38 -7.18 -3.18
N ARG A 20 7.58 -8.13 -2.24
CA ARG A 20 8.49 -7.93 -1.10
C ARG A 20 9.95 -7.75 -1.54
N SER A 21 10.42 -8.49 -2.53
CA SER A 21 11.79 -8.29 -3.06
C SER A 21 11.94 -6.91 -3.70
N LEU A 22 10.93 -6.44 -4.45
CA LEU A 22 10.94 -5.08 -5.00
C LEU A 22 10.93 -4.02 -3.88
N GLY A 23 10.08 -4.21 -2.87
CA GLY A 23 9.94 -3.29 -1.73
C GLY A 23 11.21 -3.17 -0.87
N HIS A 24 12.09 -4.18 -0.87
CA HIS A 24 13.34 -4.12 -0.09
C HIS A 24 14.22 -2.94 -0.49
N HIS A 25 14.30 -2.67 -1.81
CA HIS A 25 15.10 -1.60 -2.40
C HIS A 25 14.42 -0.23 -2.38
N LEU A 26 13.15 -0.14 -1.97
CA LEU A 26 12.46 1.14 -1.88
C LEU A 26 12.93 1.93 -0.65
N GLU A 27 13.00 3.24 -0.82
CA GLU A 27 13.11 4.18 0.28
C GLU A 27 11.75 4.28 1.02
N GLN A 28 11.81 4.41 2.34
CA GLN A 28 10.63 4.66 3.16
C GLN A 28 10.09 6.07 2.88
N MET A 29 8.84 6.15 2.41
CA MET A 29 8.21 7.43 2.02
C MET A 29 7.14 7.88 3.02
N VAL A 30 6.70 6.98 3.89
CA VAL A 30 5.71 7.23 4.93
C VAL A 30 6.40 6.97 6.26
N ILE A 31 6.33 7.90 7.21
CA ILE A 31 6.96 7.78 8.53
C ILE A 31 5.86 7.89 9.59
N ILE A 32 5.84 6.97 10.54
CA ILE A 32 4.88 6.97 11.65
C ILE A 32 5.48 7.76 12.82
N GLY A 33 4.85 8.89 13.15
CA GLY A 33 5.24 9.74 14.27
C GLY A 33 4.69 9.29 15.62
N ARG A 34 4.84 10.13 16.65
CA ARG A 34 4.38 9.85 18.02
C ARG A 34 2.86 9.66 18.14
N GLU A 35 2.09 10.32 17.27
CA GLU A 35 0.64 10.20 17.22
C GLU A 35 0.17 8.85 16.63
N GLY A 36 1.10 8.01 16.16
CA GLY A 36 0.80 6.70 15.63
C GLY A 36 -0.01 6.79 14.34
N LEU A 37 -1.10 6.02 14.28
CA LEU A 37 -2.00 5.97 13.12
C LEU A 37 -3.04 7.09 13.20
N SER A 38 -2.68 8.27 12.69
CA SER A 38 -3.61 9.39 12.53
C SER A 38 -4.38 9.30 11.21
N GLU A 39 -5.53 9.98 11.13
CA GLU A 39 -6.30 10.06 9.88
C GLU A 39 -5.53 10.75 8.75
N THR A 40 -4.71 11.76 9.09
CA THR A 40 -3.80 12.44 8.15
C THR A 40 -2.72 11.49 7.60
N LEU A 41 -2.20 10.59 8.43
CA LEU A 41 -1.25 9.57 8.00
C LEU A 41 -1.91 8.56 7.06
N VAL A 42 -3.11 8.09 7.38
CA VAL A 42 -3.85 7.14 6.53
C VAL A 42 -4.16 7.77 5.17
N GLN A 43 -4.60 9.03 5.16
CA GLN A 43 -4.90 9.75 3.93
C GLN A 43 -3.66 9.92 3.05
N SER A 44 -2.55 10.42 3.62
CA SER A 44 -1.30 10.59 2.88
C SER A 44 -0.73 9.26 2.36
N THR A 45 -0.79 8.20 3.18
CA THR A 45 -0.41 6.83 2.77
C THR A 45 -1.23 6.36 1.56
N GLY A 46 -2.55 6.63 1.58
CA GLY A 46 -3.45 6.29 0.48
C GLY A 46 -3.11 7.02 -0.81
N ASP A 47 -2.73 8.30 -0.73
CA ASP A 47 -2.38 9.10 -1.91
C ASP A 47 -1.04 8.70 -2.51
N VAL A 48 -0.03 8.39 -1.67
CA VAL A 48 1.24 7.83 -2.13
C VAL A 48 1.04 6.45 -2.75
N LEU A 49 0.20 5.59 -2.16
CA LEU A 49 -0.10 4.28 -2.70
C LEU A 49 -0.76 4.36 -4.08
N LYS A 50 -1.68 5.31 -4.30
CA LYS A 50 -2.31 5.51 -5.62
C LYS A 50 -1.30 5.99 -6.68
N ALA A 51 -0.32 6.79 -6.28
CA ALA A 51 0.68 7.34 -7.20
C ALA A 51 1.76 6.33 -7.60
N ARG A 52 2.09 5.38 -6.71
CA ARG A 52 3.25 4.48 -6.88
C ARG A 52 2.93 3.00 -6.94
N GLU A 53 1.69 2.61 -6.61
CA GLU A 53 1.18 1.23 -6.60
C GLU A 53 1.86 0.27 -5.60
N LEU A 54 3.10 0.55 -5.18
CA LEU A 54 3.87 -0.14 -4.16
C LEU A 54 4.63 0.89 -3.30
N ILE A 55 4.53 0.77 -1.98
CA ILE A 55 5.16 1.69 -1.03
C ILE A 55 5.86 0.93 0.08
N LYS A 56 6.84 1.59 0.70
CA LYS A 56 7.49 1.18 1.94
C LYS A 56 7.16 2.22 3.01
N VAL A 57 6.57 1.73 4.10
CA VAL A 57 6.18 2.46 5.31
C VAL A 57 7.13 2.05 6.42
#